data_AF-A0A8T4SME0-F1
#
_entry.id   AF-A0A8T4SME0-F1
#
_cell.length_a   1.000
_cell.length_b   1.000
_cell.length_c   1.000
_cell.angle_alpha   90.00
_cell.angle_beta   90.00
_cell.angle_gamma   90.00
#
_symmetry.space_group_name_H-M   'P 1'
#
loop_
_entity.id
_entity.type
_entity.pdbx_description
1 polymer ?
#
loop_
_entity_poly.entity_id
_entity_poly.type
_entity_poly.pdbx_seq_one_letter_code
_entity_poly.pdbx_strand_id
1 'polypeptide(L)'
;MAHEKENPVGEAYSFFHYAGQTEQIEIVLPDIRKGTSMPPDLTVRVNSIDNVNTRDDPALEKIVQRAKQAEMSHVLEATLPGIGNRGTAKVLGDLMIGLYYELYKQSEILSGDIAYKRGDKYVLKRD
;
A
#
# COMPACT_ATOMS: atom_id res chain seq x y z
N MET A 1 24.43 16.90 -0.38
CA MET A 1 23.02 16.53 -0.20
C MET A 1 22.58 15.86 -1.50
N ALA A 2 22.27 14.57 -1.48
CA ALA A 2 21.89 13.84 -2.69
C ALA A 2 20.50 14.31 -3.12
N HIS A 3 20.40 14.93 -4.30
CA HIS A 3 19.13 15.16 -4.96
C HIS A 3 18.49 13.78 -5.20
N GLU A 4 17.46 13.44 -4.43
CA GLU A 4 16.51 12.41 -4.85
C GLU A 4 16.04 12.85 -6.25
N LYS A 5 16.34 12.05 -7.27
CA LYS A 5 15.65 12.15 -8.56
C LYS A 5 14.17 12.03 -8.21
N GLU A 6 13.44 13.14 -8.26
CA GLU A 6 11.99 13.13 -8.09
C GLU A 6 11.45 12.17 -9.15
N ASN A 7 11.00 11.00 -8.71
CA ASN A 7 10.15 10.18 -9.54
C ASN A 7 8.90 11.05 -9.78
N PRO A 8 8.55 11.41 -11.03
CA PRO A 8 7.40 12.28 -11.28
C PRO A 8 6.09 11.65 -10.78
N VAL A 9 6.11 10.35 -10.48
CA VAL A 9 5.04 9.59 -9.84
C VAL A 9 5.62 8.90 -8.62
N GLY A 10 5.07 9.18 -7.44
CA GLY A 10 5.46 8.51 -6.21
C GLY A 10 4.74 7.19 -6.05
N GLU A 11 5.46 6.18 -5.56
CA GLU A 11 4.98 4.81 -5.41
C GLU A 11 5.05 4.37 -3.94
N ALA A 12 4.03 3.63 -3.49
CA ALA A 12 3.98 3.03 -2.17
C ALA A 12 3.20 1.72 -2.20
N TYR A 13 3.53 0.83 -1.25
CA TYR A 13 2.91 -0.48 -1.09
C TYR A 13 2.40 -0.60 0.34
N SER A 14 1.22 -1.15 0.54
CA SER A 14 0.74 -1.55 1.87
C SER A 14 0.46 -3.04 1.85
N PHE A 15 1.17 -3.80 2.66
CA PHE A 15 0.98 -5.24 2.80
C PHE A 15 0.17 -5.51 4.05
N PHE A 16 -0.85 -6.37 3.96
CA PHE A 16 -1.73 -6.61 5.09
C PHE A 16 -2.36 -8.01 5.07
N HIS A 17 -2.75 -8.46 6.25
CA HIS A 17 -3.56 -9.66 6.42
C HIS A 17 -5.05 -9.32 6.40
N TYR A 18 -5.80 -10.03 5.56
CA TYR A 18 -7.27 -10.03 5.52
C TYR A 18 -7.72 -11.43 5.10
N ALA A 19 -8.73 -12.01 5.77
CA ALA A 19 -9.16 -13.38 5.49
C ALA A 19 -10.20 -13.45 4.36
N GLY A 20 -10.84 -12.33 4.04
CA GLY A 20 -11.72 -12.20 2.87
C GLY A 20 -10.96 -12.14 1.52
N GLN A 21 -11.73 -11.98 0.44
CA GLN A 21 -11.20 -11.92 -0.92
C GLN A 21 -10.87 -10.49 -1.35
N THR A 22 -10.03 -10.36 -2.38
CA THR A 22 -9.61 -9.07 -2.96
C THR A 22 -10.81 -8.24 -3.43
N GLU A 23 -11.83 -8.86 -3.99
CA GLU A 23 -13.05 -8.23 -4.49
C GLU A 23 -13.83 -7.49 -3.39
N GLN A 24 -13.80 -8.00 -2.14
CA GLN A 24 -14.46 -7.32 -1.03
C GLN A 24 -13.78 -6.00 -0.67
N ILE A 25 -12.45 -5.96 -0.77
CA ILE A 25 -11.65 -4.75 -0.57
C ILE A 25 -11.98 -3.74 -1.69
N GLU A 26 -12.05 -4.20 -2.94
CA GLU A 26 -12.37 -3.35 -4.09
C GLU A 26 -13.77 -2.73 -3.99
N ILE A 27 -14.75 -3.45 -3.44
CA ILE A 27 -16.12 -2.95 -3.24
C ILE A 27 -16.15 -1.77 -2.24
N VAL A 28 -15.36 -1.83 -1.17
CA VAL A 28 -15.39 -0.80 -0.10
C VAL A 28 -14.48 0.41 -0.39
N LEU A 29 -13.46 0.25 -1.22
CA LEU A 29 -12.49 1.31 -1.55
C LEU A 29 -13.14 2.62 -2.04
N PRO A 30 -14.14 2.62 -2.93
CA PRO A 30 -14.82 3.85 -3.35
C PRO A 30 -15.47 4.63 -2.20
N ASP A 31 -16.06 3.94 -1.23
CA ASP A 31 -16.72 4.60 -0.11
C ASP A 31 -15.72 5.15 0.91
N ILE A 32 -14.62 4.42 1.13
CA ILE A 32 -13.50 4.93 1.92
C ILE A 32 -12.91 6.19 1.26
N ARG A 33 -12.74 6.18 -0.07
CA ARG A 33 -12.26 7.34 -0.85
C ARG A 33 -13.21 8.54 -0.80
N LYS A 34 -14.53 8.33 -0.64
CA LYS A 34 -15.50 9.44 -0.43
C LYS A 34 -15.42 9.99 0.99
N GLY A 35 -15.19 9.12 1.98
CA GLY A 35 -15.09 9.49 3.40
C GLY A 35 -13.76 10.13 3.78
N THR A 36 -12.74 9.99 2.93
CA THR A 36 -11.39 10.54 3.13
C THR A 36 -11.10 11.58 2.04
N SER A 37 -10.42 12.68 2.36
CA SER A 37 -10.03 13.69 1.36
C SER A 37 -8.85 13.22 0.50
N MET A 38 -9.04 12.11 -0.21
CA MET A 38 -8.00 11.49 -1.04
C MET A 38 -7.71 12.33 -2.28
N PRO A 39 -6.42 12.42 -2.69
CA PRO A 39 -6.08 13.05 -3.96
C PRO A 39 -6.81 12.37 -5.13
N PRO A 40 -7.40 13.13 -6.06
CA PRO A 40 -8.16 12.57 -7.18
C PRO A 40 -7.29 11.71 -8.11
N ASP A 41 -6.00 12.04 -8.21
CA ASP A 41 -5.04 11.36 -9.08
C ASP A 41 -4.39 10.13 -8.42
N LEU A 42 -4.80 9.78 -7.19
CA LEU A 42 -4.33 8.59 -6.50
C LEU A 42 -4.89 7.34 -7.19
N THR A 43 -4.01 6.62 -7.88
CA THR A 43 -4.31 5.28 -8.39
C THR A 43 -3.95 4.26 -7.32
N VAL A 44 -4.87 3.34 -7.02
CA VAL A 44 -4.64 2.22 -6.10
C VAL A 44 -5.12 0.95 -6.78
N ARG A 45 -4.34 -0.12 -6.67
CA ARG A 45 -4.73 -1.47 -7.08
C ARG A 45 -4.64 -2.40 -5.87
N VAL A 46 -5.63 -3.27 -5.72
CA VAL A 46 -5.60 -4.35 -4.74
C VAL A 46 -5.12 -5.59 -5.46
N ASN A 47 -4.19 -6.32 -4.88
CA ASN A 47 -3.73 -7.61 -5.40
C ASN A 47 -3.55 -8.61 -4.25
N SER A 48 -3.56 -9.90 -4.60
CA SER A 48 -2.92 -10.91 -3.76
C SER A 48 -1.41 -10.64 -3.70
N ILE A 49 -0.80 -10.88 -2.54
CA ILE A 49 0.64 -10.75 -2.35
C ILE A 49 1.45 -11.63 -3.32
N ASP A 50 0.86 -12.70 -3.85
CA ASP A 50 1.50 -13.58 -4.83
C ASP A 50 1.61 -12.96 -6.22
N ASN A 51 0.84 -11.91 -6.50
CA ASN A 51 0.77 -11.27 -7.82
C ASN A 51 1.61 -9.98 -7.91
N VAL A 52 2.39 -9.64 -6.88
CA VAL A 52 3.27 -8.46 -6.90
C VAL A 52 4.39 -8.66 -7.92
N ASN A 53 4.47 -7.79 -8.92
CA ASN A 53 5.58 -7.80 -9.87
C ASN A 53 6.85 -7.24 -9.22
N THR A 54 7.81 -8.14 -8.95
CA THR A 54 9.09 -7.83 -8.31
C THR A 54 10.29 -8.01 -9.25
N ARG A 55 10.05 -8.38 -10.51
CA ARG A 55 11.10 -8.82 -11.47
C ARG A 55 12.23 -7.81 -11.63
N ASP A 56 11.89 -6.52 -11.64
CA ASP A 56 12.83 -5.43 -11.85
C ASP A 56 13.16 -4.66 -10.55
N ASP A 57 12.68 -5.15 -9.39
CA ASP A 57 12.98 -4.56 -8.08
C ASP A 57 13.29 -5.63 -7.01
N PRO A 58 14.56 -6.09 -6.92
CA PRO A 58 15.00 -7.05 -5.91
C PRO A 58 14.86 -6.56 -4.46
N ALA A 59 14.76 -5.24 -4.25
CA ALA A 59 14.55 -4.69 -2.92
C ALA A 59 13.08 -4.85 -2.51
N LEU A 60 12.14 -4.67 -3.44
CA LEU A 60 10.72 -4.97 -3.25
C LEU A 60 10.50 -6.47 -3.02
N GLU A 61 11.20 -7.34 -3.76
CA GLU A 61 11.13 -8.79 -3.57
C GLU A 61 11.40 -9.18 -2.11
N LYS A 62 12.43 -8.60 -1.48
CA LYS A 62 12.74 -8.85 -0.06
C LYS A 62 11.63 -8.40 0.87
N ILE A 63 10.92 -7.32 0.54
CA ILE A 63 9.77 -6.87 1.33
C ILE A 63 8.60 -7.82 1.16
N VAL A 64 8.27 -8.23 -0.06
CA VAL A 64 7.21 -9.21 -0.36
C VAL A 64 7.46 -10.52 0.38
N GLN A 65 8.69 -11.04 0.36
CA GLN A 65 9.05 -12.27 1.08
C GLN A 65 8.86 -12.13 2.60
N ARG A 66 9.21 -10.98 3.18
CA ARG A 66 8.98 -10.71 4.62
C ARG A 66 7.50 -10.61 4.96
N ALA A 67 6.72 -9.93 4.12
CA ALA A 67 5.28 -9.82 4.29
C ALA A 67 4.60 -11.20 4.23
N LYS A 68 5.02 -12.08 3.32
CA LYS A 68 4.57 -13.48 3.27
C LYS A 68 4.92 -14.27 4.54
N GLN A 69 6.14 -14.10 5.06
CA GLN A 69 6.57 -14.72 6.32
C GLN A 69 5.77 -14.21 7.54
N ALA A 70 5.23 -13.00 7.45
CA ALA A 70 4.33 -12.40 8.44
C ALA A 70 2.85 -12.70 8.14
N GLU A 71 2.55 -13.68 7.29
CA GLU A 71 1.21 -14.16 6.96
C GLU A 71 0.30 -13.09 6.32
N MET A 72 0.88 -12.06 5.70
CA MET A 72 0.13 -11.08 4.91
C MET A 72 -0.34 -11.72 3.60
N SER A 73 -1.59 -11.49 3.23
CA SER A 73 -2.26 -12.10 2.08
C SER A 73 -2.50 -11.12 0.93
N HIS A 74 -2.55 -9.82 1.23
CA HIS A 74 -2.97 -8.79 0.29
C HIS A 74 -1.96 -7.64 0.23
N VAL A 75 -2.02 -6.89 -0.87
CA VAL A 75 -1.25 -5.68 -1.09
C VAL A 75 -2.11 -4.59 -1.72
N LEU A 76 -1.97 -3.35 -1.25
CA LEU A 76 -2.37 -2.15 -1.98
C LEU A 76 -1.14 -1.54 -2.65
N GLU A 77 -1.19 -1.43 -3.97
CA GLU A 77 -0.17 -0.74 -4.77
C GLU A 77 -0.69 0.65 -5.12
N ALA A 78 0.00 1.70 -4.66
CA ALA A 78 -0.43 3.08 -4.86
C ALA A 78 0.58 3.86 -5.70
N THR A 79 0.07 4.64 -6.63
CA THR A 79 0.86 5.61 -7.43
C THR A 79 0.20 6.98 -7.39
N LEU A 80 0.97 8.03 -7.18
CA LEU A 80 0.48 9.41 -7.11
C LEU A 80 1.41 10.36 -7.87
N PRO A 81 0.96 10.92 -9.01
CA PRO A 81 1.72 11.91 -9.76
C PRO A 81 2.02 13.19 -8.96
N GLY A 82 3.16 13.80 -9.20
CA GLY A 82 3.57 15.08 -8.60
C GLY A 82 3.90 15.02 -7.11
N ILE A 83 3.86 13.82 -6.51
CA ILE A 83 4.17 13.57 -5.10
C ILE A 83 5.23 12.48 -5.02
N GLY A 84 6.27 12.66 -4.21
CA GLY A 84 7.29 11.62 -4.03
C GLY A 84 6.81 10.41 -3.21
N ASN A 85 7.53 9.29 -3.29
CA ASN A 85 7.19 8.01 -2.63
C ASN A 85 6.75 8.14 -1.16
N ARG A 86 7.44 8.98 -0.38
CA ARG A 86 7.08 9.24 1.02
C ARG A 86 5.70 9.90 1.18
N GLY A 87 5.39 10.85 0.30
CA GLY A 87 4.08 11.50 0.27
C GLY A 87 2.99 10.53 -0.14
N THR A 88 3.24 9.71 -1.17
CA THR A 88 2.34 8.62 -1.57
C THR A 88 2.09 7.64 -0.44
N ALA A 89 3.14 7.26 0.30
CA ALA A 89 3.03 6.37 1.45
C ALA A 89 2.17 6.96 2.58
N LYS A 90 2.23 8.28 2.79
CA LYS A 90 1.37 8.96 3.77
C LYS A 90 -0.10 8.87 3.35
N VAL A 91 -0.40 9.21 2.10
CA VAL A 91 -1.76 9.13 1.54
C VAL A 91 -2.29 7.69 1.57
N LEU A 92 -1.44 6.72 1.24
CA LEU A 92 -1.78 5.31 1.33
C LEU A 92 -2.06 4.87 2.77
N GLY A 93 -1.33 5.40 3.76
CA GLY A 93 -1.62 5.14 5.18
C GLY A 93 -2.97 5.67 5.62
N ASP A 94 -3.34 6.88 5.21
CA ASP A 94 -4.67 7.44 5.49
C ASP A 94 -5.77 6.57 4.87
N LEU A 95 -5.54 5.98 3.68
CA LEU A 95 -6.47 5.06 3.02
C LEU A 95 -6.57 3.73 3.77
N MET A 96 -5.43 3.18 4.21
CA MET A 96 -5.35 1.94 4.98
C MET A 96 -6.09 2.05 6.31
N ILE A 97 -6.03 3.20 6.98
CA ILE A 97 -6.79 3.45 8.21
C ILE A 97 -8.31 3.41 7.92
N GLY A 98 -8.75 4.04 6.83
CA GLY A 98 -10.14 3.97 6.40
C GLY A 98 -10.58 2.53 6.07
N LEU A 99 -9.71 1.77 5.40
CA LEU A 99 -9.93 0.37 5.09
C LEU A 99 -10.02 -0.49 6.36
N TYR A 100 -9.16 -0.24 7.34
CA TYR A 100 -9.23 -0.87 8.66
C TYR A 100 -10.60 -0.65 9.27
N TYR A 101 -11.08 0.59 9.36
CA TYR A 101 -12.38 0.86 9.98
C TYR A 101 -13.55 0.22 9.25
N GLU A 102 -13.48 0.12 7.92
CA GLU A 102 -14.59 -0.44 7.14
C GLU A 102 -14.61 -1.97 7.17
N LEU A 103 -13.44 -2.62 7.10
CA LEU A 103 -13.33 -4.07 7.17
C LEU A 103 -13.39 -4.61 8.60
N TYR A 104 -12.90 -3.87 9.60
CA TYR A 104 -12.97 -4.27 11.01
C TYR A 104 -14.42 -4.32 11.52
N LYS A 105 -15.32 -3.46 11.00
CA LYS A 105 -16.77 -3.58 11.26
C LYS A 105 -17.33 -4.95 10.84
N GLN A 106 -16.65 -5.66 9.94
CA GLN A 106 -16.99 -6.99 9.47
C GLN A 106 -16.32 -8.13 10.27
N SER A 107 -15.75 -7.83 11.46
CA SER A 107 -15.26 -8.78 12.49
C SER A 107 -13.83 -9.33 12.39
N GLU A 108 -12.95 -8.75 11.56
CA GLU A 108 -11.60 -9.29 11.34
C GLU A 108 -10.44 -8.40 11.83
N ILE A 109 -9.34 -9.04 12.23
CA ILE A 109 -8.07 -8.39 12.60
C ILE A 109 -7.34 -8.02 11.31
N LEU A 110 -7.27 -6.72 11.00
CA LEU A 110 -6.41 -6.20 9.94
C LEU A 110 -5.06 -5.79 10.56
N SER A 111 -3.94 -6.29 10.03
CA SER A 111 -2.59 -5.85 10.41
C SER A 111 -1.75 -5.65 9.15
N GLY A 112 -0.86 -4.65 9.13
CA GLY A 112 -0.12 -4.34 7.91
C GLY A 112 1.10 -3.44 8.08
N ASP A 113 1.94 -3.45 7.04
CA ASP A 113 3.14 -2.63 6.90
C ASP A 113 3.06 -1.80 5.62
N ILE A 114 3.41 -0.51 5.69
CA ILE A 114 3.52 0.36 4.52
C ILE A 114 5.00 0.45 4.12
N ALA A 115 5.30 0.15 2.87
CA ALA A 115 6.62 0.20 2.28
C ALA A 115 6.71 1.29 1.20
N TYR A 116 7.80 2.06 1.20
CA TYR A 116 8.12 2.98 0.10
C TYR A 116 9.63 3.06 -0.15
N LYS A 117 10.00 3.33 -1.40
CA LYS A 117 11.40 3.38 -1.83
C LYS A 117 12.03 4.74 -1.51
N ARG A 118 13.22 4.74 -0.91
CA ARG A 118 14.06 5.91 -0.58
C ARG A 118 15.50 5.61 -1.01
N GLY A 119 15.90 6.14 -2.16
CA GLY A 119 17.12 5.70 -2.86
C GLY A 119 17.01 4.23 -3.27
N ASP A 120 18.04 3.43 -2.97
CA ASP A 120 18.07 2.00 -3.32
C ASP A 120 17.46 1.07 -2.25
N LYS A 121 16.75 1.64 -1.27
CA LYS A 121 16.21 0.89 -0.12
C LYS A 121 14.73 1.15 0.06
N TYR A 122 14.01 0.15 0.58
CA TYR A 122 12.65 0.33 1.08
C TYR A 122 12.66 0.67 2.56
N VAL A 123 11.82 1.64 2.93
CA VAL A 123 11.51 1.99 4.31
C VAL A 123 10.17 1.34 4.64
N LEU A 124 10.13 0.59 5.75
CA LEU A 124 8.90 0.05 6.32
C LEU A 124 8.39 1.00 7.40
N LYS A 125 7.11 1.35 7.33
CA LYS A 125 6.36 2.05 8.36
C LYS A 125 5.29 1.09 8.88
N ARG A 126 5.39 0.76 10.17
CA ARG A 126 4.33 0.10 10.92
C ARG A 126 3.31 1.17 11.33
N ASP A 127 2.04 0.93 11.02
CA ASP A 127 0.92 1.64 11.64
C ASP A 127 0.38 0.82 12.82
#